data_AF-A0A7S2QZT2-F1
#
_entry.id   AF-A0A7S2QZT2-F1
#
_cell.length_a   1.000
_cell.length_b   1.000
_cell.length_c   1.000
_cell.angle_alpha   90.00
_cell.angle_beta   90.00
_cell.angle_gamma   90.00
#
_symmetry.space_group_name_H-M   'P 1'
#
loop_
_entity.id
_entity.type
_entity.pdbx_description
1 polymer ?
#
loop_
_entity_poly.entity_id
_entity_poly.type
_entity_poly.pdbx_seq_one_letter_code
_entity_poly.pdbx_strand_id
1 'polypeptide(L)'
;MMGRKWLNSCCWLLWMWVRLSESVPLSFTIDRGNKECLYDKLYEGEHVTMSVFITSGNALKGKAEIAGPVCADNVNTGSELWAQVELFDQGRRKEAPALQEKHMVDYEDLPHLIRYDDLGVGDDDGDDRFGDDDEIDTDDMYYYYDMEEENPEWMGHYDDDSISKEEREELMTQDKEIYTEKVEKWKKIREAKELKRNQKKAHLTLTAKRKKRAELMEMAEGGPFQRTYLIKKAGWYRLCLVADHYKITAEMEMRKQSELGHPNRNTGHLMTYERFEMLKEERKVTRQHRYELNKAVDGNLDPNSRKELVQPSDVEGLNGQLKKIHRLLQEVKEKQQREKHRLSVSAAVNEHTHAKMVMNSLFETLFYIAISAYQVYTIRRWFAGGPMLG
;
A
#
# COMPACT_ATOMS: atom_id res chain seq x y z
N MET A 1 22.84 56.47 31.66
CA MET A 1 22.94 55.00 31.87
C MET A 1 21.58 54.34 31.62
N MET A 2 21.14 54.22 30.37
CA MET A 2 19.98 53.44 29.94
C MET A 2 20.20 53.18 28.45
N GLY A 3 20.49 51.94 28.03
CA GLY A 3 20.75 51.69 26.60
C GLY A 3 21.43 50.38 26.20
N ARG A 4 21.48 49.34 27.06
CA ARG A 4 22.09 48.04 26.71
C ARG A 4 21.28 46.83 27.20
N LYS A 5 19.95 46.87 27.08
CA LYS A 5 19.10 45.70 27.42
C LYS A 5 18.30 45.11 26.25
N TRP A 6 18.34 45.71 25.06
CA TRP A 6 17.52 45.26 23.92
C TRP A 6 18.22 44.31 22.93
N LEU A 7 19.54 44.16 22.99
CA LEU A 7 20.29 43.31 22.04
C LEU A 7 20.34 41.81 22.41
N ASN A 8 19.98 41.42 23.64
CA ASN A 8 20.04 40.02 24.05
C ASN A 8 18.73 39.23 23.83
N SER A 9 17.60 39.88 23.57
CA SER A 9 16.33 39.17 23.34
C SER A 9 16.14 38.69 21.90
N CYS A 10 16.78 39.30 20.89
CA CYS A 10 16.67 38.81 19.50
C CYS A 10 17.47 37.52 19.24
N CYS A 11 18.51 37.22 20.03
CA CYS A 11 19.36 36.05 19.79
C CYS A 11 18.69 34.73 20.23
N TRP A 12 17.79 34.77 21.21
CA TRP A 12 17.08 33.58 21.70
C TRP A 12 16.02 33.05 20.72
N LEU A 13 15.37 33.93 19.94
CA LEU A 13 14.40 33.50 18.92
C LEU A 13 15.06 32.85 17.69
N LEU A 14 16.30 33.23 17.37
CA LEU A 14 17.07 32.66 16.25
C LEU A 14 17.67 31.27 16.60
N TRP A 15 17.96 31.02 17.87
CA TRP A 15 18.47 29.71 18.33
C TRP A 15 17.39 28.63 18.43
N MET A 16 16.11 29.02 18.57
CA MET A 16 15.00 28.08 18.69
C MET A 16 14.55 27.48 17.34
N TRP A 17 15.03 28.02 16.21
CA TRP A 17 14.68 27.52 14.86
C TRP A 17 15.61 26.42 14.31
N VAL A 18 16.76 26.14 14.94
CA VAL A 18 17.85 25.35 14.31
C VAL A 18 17.99 23.92 14.88
N ARG A 19 16.99 23.37 15.57
CA ARG A 19 17.03 21.96 16.06
C ARG A 19 15.87 21.11 15.55
N LEU A 20 15.57 21.19 14.26
CA LEU A 20 14.97 20.06 13.56
C LEU A 20 16.12 19.24 13.00
N SER A 21 16.52 18.19 13.72
CA SER A 21 17.33 17.12 13.15
C SER A 21 16.45 16.38 12.15
N GLU A 22 16.32 16.93 10.94
CA GLU A 22 15.68 16.22 9.85
C GLU A 22 16.50 14.96 9.57
N SER A 23 15.89 13.79 9.71
CA SER A 23 16.48 12.55 9.22
C SER A 23 16.62 12.70 7.71
N VAL A 24 17.83 13.02 7.24
CA VAL A 24 18.07 13.24 5.82
C VAL A 24 17.89 11.90 5.11
N PRO A 25 16.92 11.76 4.18
CA PRO A 25 16.76 10.53 3.42
C PRO A 25 18.05 10.25 2.66
N LEU A 26 18.51 8.99 2.69
CA LEU A 26 19.70 8.56 1.96
C LEU A 26 19.36 8.48 0.47
N SER A 27 19.74 9.52 -0.26
CA SER A 27 19.59 9.61 -1.70
C SER A 27 20.86 9.12 -2.40
N PHE A 28 20.70 8.16 -3.31
CA PHE A 28 21.78 7.55 -4.08
C PHE A 28 21.58 7.84 -5.55
N THR A 29 22.63 8.33 -6.21
CA THR A 29 22.67 8.45 -7.67
C THR A 29 23.38 7.23 -8.25
N ILE A 30 22.63 6.37 -8.94
CA ILE A 30 23.08 5.09 -9.50
C ILE A 30 23.24 5.23 -11.00
N ASP A 31 24.46 5.06 -11.51
CA ASP A 31 24.72 5.06 -12.94
C ASP A 31 24.17 3.80 -13.64
N ARG A 32 23.98 3.89 -14.95
CA ARG A 32 23.46 2.79 -15.77
C ARG A 32 24.30 1.51 -15.60
N GLY A 33 23.62 0.40 -15.32
CA GLY A 33 24.22 -0.92 -15.15
C GLY A 33 24.90 -1.13 -13.80
N ASN A 34 25.00 -0.09 -12.97
CA ASN A 34 25.54 -0.19 -11.63
C ASN A 34 24.45 -0.55 -10.63
N LYS A 35 24.90 -0.99 -9.45
CA LYS A 35 24.06 -1.32 -8.30
C LYS A 35 24.57 -0.56 -7.09
N GLU A 36 23.67 -0.01 -6.29
CA GLU A 36 23.99 0.53 -4.97
C GLU A 36 23.29 -0.30 -3.90
N CYS A 37 23.97 -0.55 -2.79
CA CYS A 37 23.46 -1.42 -1.73
C CYS A 37 23.59 -0.78 -0.34
N LEU A 38 22.51 -0.81 0.41
CA LEU A 38 22.47 -0.55 1.84
C LEU A 38 22.68 -1.86 2.60
N TYR A 39 23.48 -1.82 3.66
CA TYR A 39 23.73 -2.97 4.53
C TYR A 39 23.26 -2.68 5.93
N ASP A 40 22.60 -3.66 6.54
CA ASP A 40 22.15 -3.51 7.90
C ASP A 40 22.09 -4.83 8.66
N LYS A 41 22.29 -4.76 9.97
CA LYS A 41 22.27 -5.91 10.87
C LYS A 41 20.84 -6.14 11.38
N LEU A 42 20.31 -7.35 11.17
CA LEU A 42 18.95 -7.74 11.53
C LEU A 42 18.94 -8.98 12.44
N TYR A 43 17.99 -9.02 13.37
CA TYR A 43 17.83 -10.12 14.31
C TYR A 43 16.79 -11.15 13.83
N GLU A 44 16.90 -12.39 14.33
CA GLU A 44 15.94 -13.45 14.04
C GLU A 44 14.56 -13.12 14.64
N GLY A 45 13.50 -13.36 13.87
CA GLY A 45 12.11 -13.04 14.24
C GLY A 45 11.75 -11.56 14.10
N GLU A 46 12.67 -10.72 13.64
CA GLU A 46 12.44 -9.29 13.45
C GLU A 46 11.72 -9.00 12.13
N HIS A 47 10.77 -8.05 12.14
CA HIS A 47 10.25 -7.47 10.92
C HIS A 47 11.17 -6.38 10.37
N VAL A 48 11.48 -6.45 9.08
CA VAL A 48 12.20 -5.39 8.35
C VAL A 48 11.33 -4.88 7.21
N THR A 49 11.27 -3.57 7.03
CA THR A 49 10.58 -2.96 5.88
C THR A 49 11.60 -2.27 5.00
N MET A 50 11.73 -2.72 3.75
CA MET A 50 12.46 -1.97 2.73
C MET A 50 11.56 -0.92 2.10
N SER A 51 12.11 0.24 1.81
CA SER A 51 11.45 1.37 1.16
C SER A 51 12.37 1.89 0.06
N VAL A 52 11.87 1.95 -1.17
CA VAL A 52 12.63 2.44 -2.33
C VAL A 52 11.77 3.48 -3.05
N PHE A 53 12.32 4.65 -3.33
CA PHE A 53 11.62 5.70 -4.07
C PHE A 53 12.56 6.32 -5.12
N ILE A 54 12.23 6.18 -6.40
CA ILE A 54 13.06 6.73 -7.48
C ILE A 54 12.65 8.19 -7.70
N THR A 55 13.51 9.13 -7.31
CA THR A 55 13.22 10.57 -7.31
C THR A 55 13.45 11.21 -8.68
N SER A 56 14.47 10.74 -9.42
CA SER A 56 14.84 11.26 -10.74
C SER A 56 15.59 10.21 -11.56
N GLY A 57 15.74 10.46 -12.86
CA GLY A 57 16.45 9.55 -13.78
C GLY A 57 15.80 9.54 -15.15
N ASN A 58 16.50 9.07 -16.18
CA ASN A 58 15.94 9.03 -17.55
C ASN A 58 14.80 8.01 -17.72
N ALA A 59 14.77 7.01 -16.86
CA ALA A 59 13.60 6.19 -16.63
C ALA A 59 13.38 6.03 -15.14
N LEU A 60 12.13 6.03 -14.70
CA LEU A 60 11.78 5.83 -13.29
C LEU A 60 11.57 4.35 -13.00
N LYS A 61 12.50 3.51 -13.48
CA LYS A 61 12.45 2.05 -13.36
C LYS A 61 13.77 1.51 -12.79
N GLY A 62 13.69 0.58 -11.85
CA GLY A 62 14.85 -0.10 -11.28
C GLY A 62 14.50 -1.44 -10.62
N LYS A 63 15.49 -2.32 -10.43
CA LYS A 63 15.30 -3.60 -9.75
C LYS A 63 15.76 -3.50 -8.30
N ALA A 64 14.83 -3.59 -7.36
CA ALA A 64 15.14 -3.67 -5.94
C ALA A 64 15.35 -5.14 -5.54
N GLU A 65 16.47 -5.44 -4.90
CA GLU A 65 16.81 -6.77 -4.39
C GLU A 65 17.10 -6.70 -2.89
N ILE A 66 16.39 -7.50 -2.10
CA ILE A 66 16.74 -7.72 -0.69
C ILE A 66 17.31 -9.13 -0.56
N ALA A 67 18.49 -9.23 0.04
CA ALA A 67 19.18 -10.50 0.19
C ALA A 67 19.92 -10.61 1.53
N GLY A 68 19.96 -11.81 2.10
CA GLY A 68 20.77 -12.10 3.28
C GLY A 68 20.42 -13.43 3.97
N PRO A 69 21.12 -13.77 5.07
CA PRO A 69 22.26 -13.02 5.60
C PRO A 69 23.48 -13.12 4.66
N VAL A 70 24.12 -11.98 4.41
CA VAL A 70 25.40 -11.84 3.70
C VAL A 70 26.56 -12.29 4.58
N CYS A 71 26.46 -11.98 5.88
CA CYS A 71 27.44 -12.33 6.89
C CYS A 71 26.74 -12.72 8.21
N ALA A 72 27.44 -13.47 9.05
CA ALA A 72 26.97 -13.86 10.37
C ALA A 72 26.87 -12.65 11.32
N ASP A 73 26.03 -12.78 12.36
CA ASP A 73 25.75 -11.73 13.35
C ASP A 73 26.99 -11.25 14.13
N ASN A 74 27.99 -12.11 14.29
CA ASN A 74 29.19 -11.84 15.08
C ASN A 74 30.22 -10.92 14.40
N VAL A 75 30.03 -10.59 13.11
CA VAL A 75 30.95 -9.70 12.38
C VAL A 75 30.60 -8.26 12.66
N ASN A 76 31.51 -7.57 13.36
CA ASN A 76 31.37 -6.16 13.74
C ASN A 76 32.39 -5.25 13.03
N THR A 77 33.31 -5.82 12.25
CA THR A 77 34.37 -5.07 11.56
C THR A 77 33.99 -4.83 10.11
N GLY A 78 34.11 -3.58 9.64
CA GLY A 78 33.77 -3.21 8.27
C GLY A 78 34.57 -3.96 7.20
N SER A 79 35.86 -4.22 7.44
CA SER A 79 36.71 -4.97 6.49
C SER A 79 36.28 -6.43 6.33
N GLU A 80 35.92 -7.10 7.43
CA GLU A 80 35.39 -8.47 7.41
C GLU A 80 34.03 -8.53 6.70
N LEU A 81 33.17 -7.55 6.95
CA LEU A 81 31.89 -7.43 6.24
C LEU A 81 32.11 -7.29 4.73
N TRP A 82 32.99 -6.38 4.30
CA TRP A 82 33.29 -6.18 2.87
C TRP A 82 33.86 -7.43 2.20
N ALA A 83 34.74 -8.17 2.87
CA ALA A 83 35.26 -9.43 2.33
C ALA A 83 34.15 -10.48 2.13
N GLN A 84 33.19 -10.56 3.07
CA GLN A 84 32.05 -11.49 2.94
C GLN A 84 31.05 -11.03 1.89
N VAL A 85 30.85 -9.72 1.73
CA VAL A 85 30.03 -9.13 0.65
C VAL A 85 30.60 -9.52 -0.72
N GLU A 86 31.92 -9.45 -0.90
CA GLU A 86 32.57 -9.83 -2.15
C GLU A 86 32.38 -11.34 -2.45
N LEU A 87 32.55 -12.20 -1.45
CA LEU A 87 32.28 -13.63 -1.58
C LEU A 87 30.81 -13.93 -1.90
N PHE A 88 29.89 -13.18 -1.31
CA PHE A 88 28.46 -13.28 -1.57
C PHE A 88 28.13 -12.90 -3.02
N ASP A 89 28.73 -11.83 -3.53
CA ASP A 89 28.55 -11.38 -4.92
C ASP A 89 29.17 -12.34 -5.95
N GLN A 90 30.28 -13.00 -5.61
CA GLN A 90 30.87 -14.05 -6.45
C GLN A 90 30.06 -15.37 -6.44
N GLY A 91 29.01 -15.47 -5.62
CA GLY A 91 28.23 -16.70 -5.44
C GLY A 91 28.98 -17.81 -4.71
N ARG A 92 30.14 -17.53 -4.11
CA ARG A 92 31.00 -18.50 -3.40
C ARG A 92 30.59 -18.67 -1.94
N ARG A 93 29.28 -18.80 -1.70
CA ARG A 93 28.70 -18.92 -0.36
C ARG A 93 28.69 -20.37 0.13
N LYS A 94 28.96 -20.57 1.42
CA LYS A 94 28.81 -21.89 2.08
C LYS A 94 27.35 -22.30 2.23
N GLU A 95 26.47 -21.33 2.42
CA GLU A 95 25.04 -21.54 2.67
C GLU A 95 24.18 -20.73 1.70
N ALA A 96 23.00 -21.26 1.36
CA ALA A 96 21.99 -20.51 0.63
C ALA A 96 21.46 -19.33 1.48
N PRO A 97 21.02 -18.22 0.86
CA PRO A 97 20.54 -17.06 1.58
C PRO A 97 19.17 -17.39 2.17
N ALA A 98 18.92 -16.97 3.41
CA ALA A 98 17.64 -17.18 4.06
C ALA A 98 16.51 -16.34 3.42
N LEU A 99 16.89 -15.21 2.81
CA LEU A 99 16.02 -14.31 2.05
C LEU A 99 16.75 -13.90 0.78
N GLN A 100 16.11 -14.06 -0.37
CA GLN A 100 16.56 -13.48 -1.63
C GLN A 100 15.34 -13.20 -2.49
N GLU A 101 14.94 -11.95 -2.55
CA GLU A 101 13.73 -11.50 -3.23
C GLU A 101 14.06 -10.34 -4.15
N LYS A 102 13.51 -10.37 -5.37
CA LYS A 102 13.73 -9.35 -6.40
C LYS A 102 12.39 -8.75 -6.80
N HIS A 103 12.33 -7.43 -6.81
CA HIS A 103 11.14 -6.66 -7.13
C HIS A 103 11.46 -5.67 -8.24
N MET A 104 10.58 -5.61 -9.23
CA MET A 104 10.63 -4.57 -10.23
C MET A 104 9.93 -3.33 -9.67
N VAL A 105 10.67 -2.24 -9.54
CA VAL A 105 10.15 -0.94 -9.11
C VAL A 105 9.99 -0.08 -10.35
N ASP A 106 8.75 0.15 -10.76
CA ASP A 106 8.40 0.87 -11.97
C ASP A 106 7.38 1.96 -11.65
N TYR A 107 7.80 3.21 -11.78
CA TYR A 107 6.95 4.38 -11.57
C TYR A 107 6.37 4.94 -12.88
N GLU A 108 6.78 4.44 -14.05
CA GLU A 108 6.26 4.91 -15.34
C GLU A 108 4.97 4.18 -15.70
N ASP A 109 4.92 2.88 -15.41
CA ASP A 109 3.73 2.04 -15.62
C ASP A 109 2.90 1.95 -14.34
N LEU A 110 2.85 3.02 -13.54
CA LEU A 110 1.79 3.16 -12.54
C LEU A 110 0.49 3.10 -13.35
N PRO A 111 -0.33 2.03 -13.19
CA PRO A 111 -1.56 1.91 -13.94
C PRO A 111 -2.29 3.22 -13.73
N HIS A 112 -2.60 3.93 -14.83
CA HIS A 112 -3.42 5.13 -14.79
C HIS A 112 -4.60 4.78 -13.91
N LEU A 113 -4.53 5.22 -12.66
CA LEU A 113 -5.49 4.85 -11.65
C LEU A 113 -6.79 5.31 -12.24
N ILE A 114 -7.65 4.33 -12.47
CA ILE A 114 -9.08 4.51 -12.71
C ILE A 114 -9.45 5.66 -11.80
N ARG A 115 -9.79 6.83 -12.37
CA ARG A 115 -10.24 7.98 -11.59
C ARG A 115 -11.22 7.41 -10.59
N TYR A 116 -10.88 7.45 -9.31
CA TYR A 116 -11.79 6.97 -8.27
C TYR A 116 -13.11 7.78 -8.31
N ASP A 117 -13.13 8.91 -9.02
CA ASP A 117 -14.33 9.67 -9.41
C ASP A 117 -15.34 8.88 -10.26
N ASP A 118 -14.97 7.76 -10.91
CA ASP A 118 -15.85 6.97 -11.80
C ASP A 118 -16.26 5.60 -11.21
N LEU A 119 -15.64 5.20 -10.09
CA LEU A 119 -16.26 4.23 -9.20
C LEU A 119 -17.11 5.06 -8.25
N GLY A 120 -18.37 5.31 -8.61
CA GLY A 120 -19.37 6.06 -7.84
C GLY A 120 -19.64 5.49 -6.44
N VAL A 121 -18.61 5.42 -5.60
CA VAL A 121 -18.70 5.46 -4.16
C VAL A 121 -19.06 6.91 -3.89
N GLY A 122 -20.37 7.19 -3.96
CA GLY A 122 -20.88 8.40 -3.35
C GLY A 122 -20.31 8.47 -1.94
N ASP A 123 -19.96 9.68 -1.51
CA ASP A 123 -19.70 9.98 -0.11
C ASP A 123 -20.94 9.56 0.69
N ASP A 124 -21.01 8.28 1.01
CA ASP A 124 -21.93 7.74 1.97
C ASP A 124 -21.26 8.06 3.30
N ASP A 125 -21.56 9.27 3.77
CA ASP A 125 -21.42 9.70 5.16
C ASP A 125 -22.35 8.87 6.08
N GLY A 126 -22.50 7.57 5.77
CA GLY A 126 -23.23 6.58 6.50
C GLY A 126 -22.53 6.32 7.81
N ASP A 127 -23.08 6.93 8.86
CA ASP A 127 -23.05 6.45 10.23
C ASP A 127 -23.67 5.02 10.31
N ASP A 128 -23.09 4.06 9.59
CA ASP A 128 -23.50 2.65 9.59
C ASP A 128 -22.91 1.98 10.83
N ARG A 129 -23.46 2.38 11.97
CA ARG A 129 -23.63 1.49 13.10
C ARG A 129 -24.38 0.26 12.59
N PHE A 130 -23.65 -0.83 12.38
CA PHE A 130 -24.17 -2.20 12.51
C PHE A 130 -25.51 -2.42 11.80
N GLY A 131 -25.61 -2.02 10.54
CA GLY A 131 -26.56 -2.63 9.61
C GLY A 131 -25.91 -3.90 9.10
N ASP A 132 -26.23 -5.04 9.71
CA ASP A 132 -26.07 -6.35 9.10
C ASP A 132 -26.92 -6.34 7.81
N ASP A 133 -26.38 -5.76 6.73
CA ASP A 133 -26.90 -5.92 5.37
C ASP A 133 -26.46 -7.29 4.86
N ASP A 134 -26.99 -8.28 5.58
CA ASP A 134 -27.54 -9.46 4.99
C ASP A 134 -28.62 -9.00 4.00
N GLU A 135 -28.20 -8.51 2.84
CA GLU A 135 -29.00 -8.61 1.63
C GLU A 135 -29.11 -10.13 1.35
N ILE A 136 -29.91 -10.79 2.19
CA ILE A 136 -30.61 -12.02 1.86
C ILE A 136 -31.28 -11.64 0.56
N ASP A 137 -30.76 -12.16 -0.56
CA ASP A 137 -31.47 -12.28 -1.82
C ASP A 137 -32.91 -12.66 -1.41
N THR A 138 -33.83 -11.70 -1.48
CA THR A 138 -35.20 -11.86 -0.99
C THR A 138 -35.93 -12.93 -1.81
N ASP A 139 -35.37 -13.30 -2.95
CA ASP A 139 -35.69 -14.47 -3.77
C ASP A 139 -35.44 -15.83 -3.09
N ASP A 140 -34.53 -15.94 -2.11
CA ASP A 140 -34.27 -17.22 -1.41
C ASP A 140 -35.13 -17.39 -0.15
N MET A 141 -35.73 -16.32 0.39
CA MET A 141 -36.67 -16.42 1.51
C MET A 141 -38.07 -16.86 1.04
N TYR A 142 -38.45 -16.52 -0.20
CA TYR A 142 -39.72 -16.94 -0.79
C TYR A 142 -39.82 -18.45 -1.08
N TYR A 143 -38.69 -19.18 -1.13
CA TYR A 143 -38.68 -20.63 -1.36
C TYR A 143 -38.76 -21.48 -0.10
N TYR A 144 -38.59 -20.89 1.09
CA TYR A 144 -38.70 -21.64 2.35
C TYR A 144 -40.14 -21.68 2.88
N TYR A 145 -40.96 -20.69 2.54
CA TYR A 145 -42.36 -20.63 3.01
C TYR A 145 -43.32 -21.53 2.22
N ASP A 146 -42.92 -22.07 1.06
CA ASP A 146 -43.79 -22.94 0.26
C ASP A 146 -43.65 -24.44 0.60
N MET A 147 -42.80 -24.82 1.57
CA MET A 147 -42.59 -26.24 1.93
C MET A 147 -43.14 -26.65 3.30
N GLU A 148 -43.41 -25.70 4.19
CA GLU A 148 -44.02 -26.02 5.50
C GLU A 148 -45.52 -25.72 5.54
N GLU A 149 -46.06 -24.95 4.58
CA GLU A 149 -47.47 -24.56 4.56
C GLU A 149 -48.33 -25.30 3.52
N GLU A 150 -47.74 -26.03 2.57
CA GLU A 150 -48.42 -27.16 1.92
C GLU A 150 -48.40 -28.37 2.88
N ASN A 151 -49.14 -28.22 3.97
CA ASN A 151 -49.79 -29.33 4.66
C ASN A 151 -50.32 -30.27 3.56
N PRO A 152 -50.07 -31.59 3.58
CA PRO A 152 -50.57 -32.49 2.55
C PRO A 152 -52.10 -32.60 2.65
N GLU A 153 -52.82 -31.55 2.25
CA GLU A 153 -54.26 -31.55 2.00
C GLU A 153 -54.63 -32.58 0.93
N TRP A 154 -53.65 -33.05 0.15
CA TRP A 154 -53.78 -34.20 -0.74
C TRP A 154 -54.05 -35.53 -0.03
N MET A 155 -53.86 -35.65 1.30
CA MET A 155 -54.33 -36.81 2.06
C MET A 155 -55.84 -36.74 2.43
N GLY A 156 -56.53 -35.62 2.16
CA GLY A 156 -57.91 -35.39 2.59
C GLY A 156 -59.01 -35.90 1.65
N HIS A 157 -58.68 -36.39 0.45
CA HIS A 157 -59.70 -36.74 -0.56
C HIS A 157 -60.07 -38.22 -0.64
N TYR A 158 -59.54 -39.06 0.24
CA TYR A 158 -59.77 -40.50 0.17
C TYR A 158 -61.08 -40.96 0.77
N ASP A 159 -61.84 -40.11 1.48
CA ASP A 159 -63.07 -40.50 2.20
C ASP A 159 -64.33 -40.60 1.32
N ASP A 160 -64.20 -40.66 0.00
CA ASP A 160 -65.33 -40.93 -0.90
C ASP A 160 -65.74 -42.41 -0.83
N ASP A 161 -66.93 -42.69 -0.28
CA ASP A 161 -67.52 -44.03 -0.12
C ASP A 161 -67.79 -44.74 -1.47
N SER A 162 -67.64 -44.03 -2.60
CA SER A 162 -67.85 -44.60 -3.94
C SER A 162 -66.65 -45.38 -4.50
N ILE A 163 -65.46 -45.26 -3.90
CA ILE A 163 -64.24 -45.92 -4.39
C ILE A 163 -64.06 -47.28 -3.72
N SER A 164 -63.75 -48.32 -4.52
CA SER A 164 -63.49 -49.65 -3.96
C SER A 164 -62.20 -49.65 -3.12
N LYS A 165 -62.14 -50.53 -2.12
CA LYS A 165 -60.96 -50.61 -1.23
C LYS A 165 -59.66 -50.88 -2.00
N GLU A 166 -59.73 -51.66 -3.07
CA GLU A 166 -58.58 -52.01 -3.91
C GLU A 166 -58.07 -50.79 -4.69
N GLU A 167 -58.96 -50.03 -5.33
CA GLU A 167 -58.61 -48.77 -6.01
C GLU A 167 -58.02 -47.71 -5.07
N ARG A 168 -58.50 -47.66 -3.82
CA ARG A 168 -57.96 -46.75 -2.79
C ARG A 168 -56.51 -47.12 -2.43
N GLU A 169 -56.20 -48.41 -2.33
CA GLU A 169 -54.84 -48.89 -2.04
C GLU A 169 -53.88 -48.58 -3.22
N GLU A 170 -54.32 -48.76 -4.46
CA GLU A 170 -53.54 -48.41 -5.66
C GLU A 170 -53.23 -46.91 -5.73
N LEU A 171 -54.23 -46.05 -5.53
CA LEU A 171 -54.04 -44.59 -5.51
C LEU A 171 -53.07 -44.16 -4.41
N MET A 172 -53.19 -44.72 -3.20
CA MET A 172 -52.25 -44.46 -2.11
C MET A 172 -50.81 -44.86 -2.47
N THR A 173 -50.62 -45.97 -3.19
CA THR A 173 -49.27 -46.37 -3.65
C THR A 173 -48.72 -45.41 -4.70
N GLN A 174 -49.53 -44.99 -5.67
CA GLN A 174 -49.12 -44.05 -6.70
C GLN A 174 -48.75 -42.67 -6.12
N ASP A 175 -49.56 -42.15 -5.20
CA ASP A 175 -49.28 -40.89 -4.51
C ASP A 175 -48.00 -40.97 -3.66
N LYS A 176 -47.76 -42.11 -3.01
CA LYS A 176 -46.54 -42.34 -2.26
C LYS A 176 -45.32 -42.34 -3.16
N GLU A 177 -45.39 -42.96 -4.33
CA GLU A 177 -44.32 -42.93 -5.33
C GLU A 177 -44.05 -41.50 -5.83
N ILE A 178 -45.09 -40.76 -6.22
CA ILE A 178 -45.00 -39.35 -6.65
C ILE A 178 -44.38 -38.49 -5.55
N TYR A 179 -44.78 -38.70 -4.29
CA TYR A 179 -44.23 -37.98 -3.15
C TYR A 179 -42.74 -38.28 -2.97
N THR A 180 -42.34 -39.55 -3.03
CA THR A 180 -40.91 -39.92 -2.93
C THR A 180 -40.07 -39.33 -4.06
N GLU A 181 -40.58 -39.32 -5.30
CA GLU A 181 -39.89 -38.70 -6.43
C GLU A 181 -39.75 -37.18 -6.25
N LYS A 182 -40.81 -36.50 -5.79
CA LYS A 182 -40.76 -35.06 -5.47
C LYS A 182 -39.71 -34.79 -4.40
N VAL A 183 -39.69 -35.54 -3.30
CA VAL A 183 -38.71 -35.37 -2.20
C VAL A 183 -37.27 -35.57 -2.70
N GLU A 184 -37.00 -36.59 -3.50
CA GLU A 184 -35.67 -36.80 -4.08
C GLU A 184 -35.26 -35.66 -5.03
N LYS A 185 -36.18 -35.18 -5.86
CA LYS A 185 -35.94 -34.04 -6.76
C LYS A 185 -35.59 -32.78 -5.97
N TRP A 186 -36.34 -32.49 -4.91
CA TRP A 186 -36.08 -31.35 -4.03
C TRP A 186 -34.74 -31.47 -3.30
N LYS A 187 -34.39 -32.67 -2.83
CA LYS A 187 -33.09 -32.94 -2.22
C LYS A 187 -31.93 -32.63 -3.19
N LYS A 188 -32.03 -33.10 -4.44
CA LYS A 188 -31.03 -32.81 -5.49
C LYS A 188 -30.92 -31.31 -5.79
N ILE A 189 -32.04 -30.58 -5.82
CA ILE A 189 -32.05 -29.12 -6.02
C ILE A 189 -31.35 -28.41 -4.86
N ARG A 190 -31.61 -28.82 -3.61
CA ARG A 190 -30.97 -28.25 -2.40
C ARG A 190 -29.47 -28.46 -2.40
N GLU A 191 -29.02 -29.69 -2.65
CA GLU A 191 -27.59 -30.03 -2.75
C GLU A 191 -26.90 -29.24 -3.86
N ALA A 192 -27.54 -29.09 -5.03
CA ALA A 192 -27.01 -28.29 -6.13
C ALA A 192 -26.93 -26.79 -5.80
N LYS A 193 -27.94 -26.23 -5.12
CA LYS A 193 -27.93 -24.83 -4.65
C LYS A 193 -26.82 -24.61 -3.62
N GLU A 194 -26.66 -25.53 -2.67
CA GLU A 194 -25.62 -25.45 -1.63
C GLU A 194 -24.21 -25.52 -2.25
N LEU A 195 -23.99 -26.42 -3.20
CA LEU A 195 -22.73 -26.49 -3.95
C LEU A 195 -22.42 -25.18 -4.68
N LYS A 196 -23.42 -24.58 -5.35
CA LYS A 196 -23.26 -23.28 -6.01
C LYS A 196 -22.95 -22.16 -5.02
N ARG A 197 -23.60 -22.11 -3.85
CA ARG A 197 -23.30 -21.14 -2.78
C ARG A 197 -21.87 -21.31 -2.28
N ASN A 198 -21.42 -22.54 -2.06
CA ASN A 198 -20.06 -22.82 -1.61
C ASN A 198 -19.02 -22.44 -2.67
N GLN A 199 -19.29 -22.70 -3.95
CA GLN A 199 -18.45 -22.25 -5.06
C GLN A 199 -18.38 -20.72 -5.16
N LYS A 200 -19.52 -20.02 -5.06
CA LYS A 200 -19.56 -18.54 -5.04
C LYS A 200 -18.78 -17.97 -3.86
N LYS A 201 -18.97 -18.50 -2.65
CA LYS A 201 -18.21 -18.11 -1.44
C LYS A 201 -16.70 -18.35 -1.62
N ALA A 202 -16.30 -19.49 -2.18
CA ALA A 202 -14.90 -19.78 -2.47
C ALA A 202 -14.32 -18.81 -3.51
N HIS A 203 -15.08 -18.49 -4.55
CA HIS A 203 -14.66 -17.52 -5.57
C HIS A 203 -14.54 -16.10 -4.99
N LEU A 204 -15.55 -15.62 -4.25
CA LEU A 204 -15.54 -14.30 -3.61
C LEU A 204 -14.40 -14.16 -2.60
N THR A 205 -14.13 -15.20 -1.81
CA THR A 205 -12.99 -15.17 -0.88
C THR A 205 -11.65 -15.16 -1.60
N LEU A 206 -11.51 -15.84 -2.75
CA LEU A 206 -10.32 -15.78 -3.59
C LEU A 206 -10.15 -14.42 -4.27
N THR A 207 -11.22 -13.84 -4.82
CA THR A 207 -11.17 -12.52 -5.47
C THR A 207 -10.91 -11.42 -4.44
N ALA A 208 -11.53 -11.45 -3.26
CA ALA A 208 -11.26 -10.52 -2.18
C ALA A 208 -9.81 -10.63 -1.68
N LYS A 209 -9.28 -11.85 -1.53
CA LYS A 209 -7.86 -12.05 -1.19
C LYS A 209 -6.92 -11.54 -2.29
N ARG A 210 -7.28 -11.71 -3.57
CA ARG A 210 -6.50 -11.18 -4.71
C ARG A 210 -6.55 -9.66 -4.76
N LYS A 211 -7.73 -9.05 -4.59
CA LYS A 211 -7.92 -7.60 -4.55
C LYS A 211 -7.15 -6.99 -3.37
N LYS A 212 -7.32 -7.52 -2.16
CA LYS A 212 -6.56 -7.08 -0.99
C LYS A 212 -5.05 -7.26 -1.14
N ARG A 213 -4.60 -8.33 -1.83
CA ARG A 213 -3.19 -8.48 -2.19
C ARG A 213 -2.78 -7.42 -3.19
N ALA A 214 -3.55 -7.20 -4.25
CA ALA A 214 -3.28 -6.18 -5.27
C ALA A 214 -3.22 -4.79 -4.64
N GLU A 215 -4.18 -4.40 -3.80
CA GLU A 215 -4.17 -3.14 -3.02
C GLU A 215 -2.94 -3.05 -2.10
N LEU A 216 -2.54 -4.15 -1.46
CA LEU A 216 -1.31 -4.20 -0.65
C LEU A 216 -0.02 -4.25 -1.50
N MET A 217 -0.14 -4.46 -2.83
CA MET A 217 0.95 -4.32 -3.79
C MET A 217 0.87 -2.99 -4.56
N GLU A 218 -0.27 -2.30 -4.49
CA GLU A 218 -0.54 -1.11 -5.28
C GLU A 218 0.24 0.02 -4.64
N MET A 219 1.28 0.42 -5.35
CA MET A 219 2.07 1.58 -4.98
C MET A 219 1.12 2.77 -4.98
N ALA A 220 0.82 3.33 -3.80
CA ALA A 220 0.08 4.58 -3.72
C ALA A 220 0.78 5.61 -4.61
N GLU A 221 0.03 6.35 -5.40
CA GLU A 221 0.58 7.32 -6.36
C GLU A 221 1.58 8.27 -5.68
N GLY A 222 2.82 8.32 -6.20
CA GLY A 222 3.91 9.12 -5.63
C GLY A 222 4.49 8.60 -4.31
N GLY A 223 4.08 7.41 -3.84
CA GLY A 223 4.62 6.77 -2.65
C GLY A 223 5.87 5.91 -2.91
N PRO A 224 6.73 5.68 -1.90
CA PRO A 224 7.80 4.72 -2.00
C PRO A 224 7.27 3.29 -2.18
N PHE A 225 7.98 2.48 -2.96
CA PHE A 225 7.76 1.03 -2.99
C PHE A 225 8.18 0.43 -1.65
N GLN A 226 7.24 -0.20 -0.94
CA GLN A 226 7.47 -0.74 0.39
C GLN A 226 7.15 -2.23 0.48
N ARG A 227 8.03 -2.99 1.14
CA ARG A 227 7.81 -4.40 1.46
C ARG A 227 8.37 -4.76 2.82
N THR A 228 7.58 -5.51 3.58
CA THR A 228 7.96 -5.98 4.92
C THR A 228 8.20 -7.48 4.92
N TYR A 229 9.33 -7.88 5.49
CA TYR A 229 9.76 -9.27 5.61
C TYR A 229 9.91 -9.64 7.08
N LEU A 230 9.62 -10.90 7.40
CA LEU A 230 9.97 -11.51 8.69
C LEU A 230 11.31 -12.22 8.54
N ILE A 231 12.30 -11.83 9.33
CA ILE A 231 13.66 -12.36 9.26
C ILE A 231 13.73 -13.72 9.93
N LYS A 232 14.10 -14.75 9.14
CA LYS A 232 14.22 -16.14 9.63
C LYS A 232 15.56 -16.48 10.27
N LYS A 233 16.62 -15.72 9.98
CA LYS A 233 17.98 -15.98 10.46
C LYS A 233 18.68 -14.65 10.76
N ALA A 234 19.28 -14.51 11.93
CA ALA A 234 20.02 -13.29 12.27
C ALA A 234 21.28 -13.12 11.40
N GLY A 235 21.65 -11.87 11.11
CA GLY A 235 22.87 -11.54 10.39
C GLY A 235 22.79 -10.22 9.64
N TRP A 236 23.77 -9.98 8.76
CA TRP A 236 23.81 -8.80 7.91
C TRP A 236 22.98 -8.99 6.65
N TYR A 237 22.01 -8.12 6.41
CA TYR A 237 21.19 -8.11 5.20
C TYR A 237 21.57 -6.93 4.31
N ARG A 238 21.29 -7.06 3.02
CA ARG A 238 21.48 -5.98 2.05
C ARG A 238 20.20 -5.67 1.29
N LEU A 239 19.96 -4.38 1.06
CA LEU A 239 18.97 -3.86 0.13
C LEU A 239 19.73 -3.19 -1.00
N CYS A 240 19.68 -3.78 -2.20
CA CYS A 240 20.30 -3.25 -3.39
C CYS A 240 19.27 -2.69 -4.36
N LEU A 241 19.63 -1.63 -5.08
CA LEU A 241 18.89 -1.12 -6.22
C LEU A 241 19.79 -1.16 -7.45
N VAL A 242 19.32 -1.79 -8.52
CA VAL A 242 20.04 -1.90 -9.79
C VAL A 242 19.36 -1.00 -10.82
N ALA A 243 20.17 -0.15 -11.44
CA ALA A 243 19.74 0.73 -12.52
C ALA A 243 19.94 0.02 -13.87
N ASP A 244 18.87 -0.54 -14.47
CA ASP A 244 19.00 -1.40 -15.65
C ASP A 244 19.53 -0.67 -16.89
N HIS A 245 18.79 0.32 -17.39
CA HIS A 245 19.06 0.96 -18.69
C HIS A 245 19.49 2.42 -18.60
N TYR A 246 19.19 3.09 -17.48
CA TYR A 246 19.35 4.52 -17.33
C TYR A 246 19.93 4.85 -15.97
N LYS A 247 20.58 6.01 -15.88
CA LYS A 247 20.98 6.60 -14.60
C LYS A 247 19.73 7.00 -13.83
N ILE A 248 19.66 6.60 -12.56
CA ILE A 248 18.55 6.91 -11.65
C ILE A 248 19.10 7.51 -10.36
N THR A 249 18.32 8.37 -9.73
CA THR A 249 18.53 8.78 -8.35
C THR A 249 17.37 8.25 -7.54
N ALA A 250 17.67 7.56 -6.43
CA ALA A 250 16.66 6.95 -5.61
C ALA A 250 16.97 7.13 -4.12
N GLU A 251 15.91 7.30 -3.35
CA GLU A 251 15.92 7.23 -1.90
C GLU A 251 15.71 5.78 -1.49
N MET A 252 16.62 5.25 -0.69
CA MET A 252 16.55 3.88 -0.19
C MET A 252 16.60 3.90 1.34
N GLU A 253 15.75 3.12 1.96
CA GLU A 253 15.66 3.03 3.42
C GLU A 253 15.33 1.60 3.84
N MET A 254 16.06 1.09 4.84
CA MET A 254 15.71 -0.12 5.56
C MET A 254 15.27 0.24 6.96
N ARG A 255 14.10 -0.26 7.36
CA ARG A 255 13.48 0.04 8.65
C ARG A 255 13.33 -1.24 9.45
N LYS A 256 13.69 -1.22 10.73
CA LYS A 256 13.67 -2.41 11.58
C LYS A 256 12.68 -2.29 12.74
N GLN A 257 12.14 -3.43 13.16
CA GLN A 257 11.18 -3.49 14.26
C GLN A 257 11.80 -3.13 15.62
N SER A 258 13.07 -3.47 15.85
CA SER A 258 13.78 -3.15 17.10
C SER A 258 13.90 -1.64 17.34
N GLU A 259 13.97 -0.86 16.28
CA GLU A 259 14.10 0.59 16.33
C GLU A 259 12.74 1.30 16.32
N LEU A 260 11.79 0.82 15.49
CA LEU A 260 10.54 1.52 15.18
C LEU A 260 9.28 0.90 15.84
N GLY A 261 9.43 -0.23 16.51
CA GLY A 261 8.33 -0.99 17.11
C GLY A 261 7.62 -1.91 16.13
N HIS A 262 6.44 -2.40 16.50
CA HIS A 262 5.69 -3.37 15.68
C HIS A 262 5.18 -2.77 14.36
N PRO A 263 5.07 -3.58 13.28
CA PRO A 263 4.43 -3.16 12.04
C PRO A 263 3.01 -2.64 12.28
N ASN A 264 2.62 -1.62 11.51
CA ASN A 264 1.27 -1.07 11.60
C ASN A 264 0.26 -2.13 11.15
N ARG A 265 -0.80 -2.34 11.95
CA ARG A 265 -1.85 -3.33 11.68
C ARG A 265 -2.55 -3.10 10.33
N ASN A 266 -2.64 -1.86 9.89
CA ASN A 266 -3.37 -1.49 8.67
C ASN A 266 -2.53 -1.68 7.42
N THR A 267 -1.29 -1.19 7.43
CA THR A 267 -0.41 -1.24 6.24
C THR A 267 0.46 -2.50 6.20
N GLY A 268 0.68 -3.16 7.34
CA GLY A 268 1.66 -4.23 7.47
C GLY A 268 3.12 -3.77 7.42
N HIS A 269 3.36 -2.46 7.30
CA HIS A 269 4.67 -1.85 7.21
C HIS A 269 5.10 -1.21 8.52
N LEU A 270 6.40 -1.12 8.75
CA LEU A 270 6.95 -0.30 9.83
C LEU A 270 6.68 1.19 9.55
N MET A 271 6.69 2.02 10.60
CA MET A 271 6.57 3.48 10.46
C MET A 271 7.89 4.06 9.92
N THR A 272 7.88 5.24 9.30
CA THR A 272 9.12 5.92 8.87
C THR A 272 9.89 6.46 10.09
N TYR A 273 11.21 6.65 9.97
CA TYR A 273 12.00 7.25 11.07
C TYR A 273 11.45 8.62 11.46
N GLU A 274 11.11 9.46 10.48
CA GLU A 274 10.51 10.78 10.72
C GLU A 274 9.22 10.69 11.54
N ARG A 275 8.31 9.78 11.15
CA ARG A 275 7.04 9.60 11.87
C ARG A 275 7.28 9.07 13.28
N PHE A 276 8.20 8.14 13.45
CA PHE A 276 8.55 7.60 14.75
C PHE A 276 9.16 8.66 15.67
N GLU A 277 10.05 9.50 15.15
CA GLU A 277 10.64 10.61 15.90
C GLU A 277 9.57 11.64 16.30
N MET A 278 8.69 12.03 15.39
CA MET A 278 7.55 12.91 15.71
C MET A 278 6.65 12.33 16.80
N LEU A 279 6.30 11.03 16.74
CA LEU A 279 5.51 10.36 17.78
C LEU A 279 6.25 10.29 19.12
N LYS A 280 7.58 10.12 19.09
CA LYS A 280 8.43 10.13 20.29
C LYS A 280 8.45 11.51 20.92
N GLU A 281 8.54 12.57 20.13
CA GLU A 281 8.47 13.96 20.60
C GLU A 281 7.08 14.29 21.14
N GLU A 282 6.00 13.92 20.45
CA GLU A 282 4.63 14.09 20.93
C GLU A 282 4.44 13.45 22.32
N ARG A 283 4.96 12.24 22.51
CA ARG A 283 4.94 11.57 23.82
C ARG A 283 5.74 12.33 24.88
N LYS A 284 6.89 12.94 24.53
CA LYS A 284 7.69 13.74 25.47
C LYS A 284 6.93 15.01 25.86
N VAL A 285 6.40 15.76 24.90
CA VAL A 285 5.63 16.98 25.12
C VAL A 285 4.40 16.67 25.98
N THR A 286 3.67 15.61 25.66
CA THR A 286 2.50 15.18 26.43
C THR A 286 2.86 14.85 27.88
N ARG A 287 4.00 14.18 28.11
CA ARG A 287 4.49 13.86 29.46
C ARG A 287 4.93 15.10 30.22
N GLN A 288 5.64 16.03 29.57
CA GLN A 288 6.06 17.29 30.16
C GLN A 288 4.85 18.14 30.55
N HIS A 289 3.90 18.31 29.64
CA HIS A 289 2.68 19.06 29.90
C HIS A 289 1.87 18.45 31.05
N ARG A 290 1.73 17.12 31.08
CA ARG A 290 1.06 16.43 32.19
C ARG A 290 1.79 16.64 33.53
N TYR A 291 3.13 16.63 33.52
CA TYR A 291 3.93 16.88 34.70
C TYR A 291 3.77 18.33 35.20
N GLU A 292 3.83 19.31 34.30
CA GLU A 292 3.62 20.73 34.64
C GLU A 292 2.22 20.99 35.16
N LEU A 293 1.20 20.37 34.56
CA LEU A 293 -0.17 20.45 35.03
C LEU A 293 -0.32 19.89 36.44
N ASN A 294 0.22 18.70 36.71
CA ASN A 294 0.20 18.10 38.04
C ASN A 294 0.94 18.97 39.07
N LYS A 295 2.09 19.53 38.69
CA LYS A 295 2.87 20.42 39.55
C LYS A 295 2.12 21.72 39.88
N ALA A 296 1.43 22.31 38.90
CA ALA A 296 0.62 23.51 39.11
C ALA A 296 -0.58 23.21 40.03
N VAL A 297 -1.18 22.03 39.89
CA VAL A 297 -2.29 21.54 40.71
C VAL A 297 -1.85 21.28 42.16
N ASP A 298 -0.63 20.80 42.40
CA ASP A 298 -0.11 20.48 43.74
C ASP A 298 0.60 21.65 44.44
N GLY A 299 1.07 22.67 43.70
CA GLY A 299 2.03 23.64 44.20
C GLY A 299 1.50 24.92 44.87
N ASN A 300 0.21 25.29 44.75
CA ASN A 300 -0.20 26.66 45.12
C ASN A 300 -1.67 26.86 45.56
N LEU A 301 -2.46 25.79 45.75
CA LEU A 301 -3.88 25.95 46.13
C LEU A 301 -4.18 25.34 47.49
N ASP A 302 -4.71 26.17 48.38
CA ASP A 302 -5.37 25.77 49.62
C ASP A 302 -6.41 24.67 49.28
N PRO A 303 -6.39 23.49 49.94
CA PRO A 303 -7.27 22.37 49.62
C PRO A 303 -8.76 22.72 49.55
N ASN A 304 -9.20 23.81 50.19
CA ASN A 304 -10.59 24.30 50.11
C ASN A 304 -10.91 25.10 48.83
N SER A 305 -9.94 25.80 48.24
CA SER A 305 -10.15 26.58 46.99
C SER A 305 -10.14 25.70 45.73
N ARG A 306 -9.68 24.44 45.86
CA ARG A 306 -9.50 23.49 44.76
C ARG A 306 -10.80 23.02 44.11
N LYS A 307 -11.95 23.18 44.76
CA LYS A 307 -13.24 22.66 44.28
C LYS A 307 -13.99 23.58 43.32
N GLU A 308 -13.65 24.86 43.24
CA GLU A 308 -14.57 25.85 42.63
C GLU A 308 -14.08 26.50 41.33
N LEU A 309 -12.76 26.55 41.06
CA LEU A 309 -12.26 27.45 40.00
C LEU A 309 -11.69 26.79 38.73
N VAL A 310 -11.44 25.49 38.71
CA VAL A 310 -11.01 24.79 37.47
C VAL A 310 -11.72 23.46 37.41
N GLN A 311 -12.78 23.38 36.60
CA GLN A 311 -13.37 22.08 36.31
C GLN A 311 -12.33 21.27 35.53
N PRO A 312 -11.95 20.06 36.00
CA PRO A 312 -10.97 19.22 35.31
C PRO A 312 -11.40 18.87 33.87
N SER A 313 -12.70 18.98 33.57
CA SER A 313 -13.28 18.82 32.22
C SER A 313 -12.70 19.76 31.18
N ASP A 314 -12.43 21.02 31.54
CA ASP A 314 -12.00 22.03 30.55
C ASP A 314 -10.54 21.80 30.12
N VAL A 315 -9.72 21.36 31.07
CA VAL A 315 -8.31 20.99 30.81
C VAL A 315 -8.23 19.71 29.98
N GLU A 316 -9.08 18.73 30.25
CA GLU A 316 -9.18 17.51 29.44
C GLU A 316 -9.67 17.82 28.02
N GLY A 317 -10.65 18.72 27.87
CA GLY A 317 -11.13 19.21 26.58
C GLY A 317 -10.04 19.88 25.76
N LEU A 318 -9.27 20.80 26.35
CA LEU A 318 -8.16 21.48 25.68
C LEU A 318 -7.04 20.52 25.28
N ASN A 319 -6.67 19.56 26.15
CA ASN A 319 -5.68 18.54 25.81
C ASN A 319 -6.14 17.66 24.63
N GLY A 320 -7.44 17.32 24.60
CA GLY A 320 -8.05 16.61 23.49
C GLY A 320 -7.96 17.38 22.17
N GLN A 321 -8.26 18.68 22.20
CA GLN A 321 -8.16 19.56 21.03
C GLN A 321 -6.72 19.71 20.55
N LEU A 322 -5.76 19.94 21.46
CA LEU A 322 -4.35 20.10 21.12
C LEU A 322 -3.79 18.82 20.47
N LYS A 323 -4.14 17.65 21.01
CA LYS A 323 -3.78 16.36 20.42
C LYS A 323 -4.38 16.18 19.02
N LYS A 324 -5.63 16.61 18.81
CA LYS A 324 -6.27 16.59 17.48
C LYS A 324 -5.53 17.49 16.50
N ILE A 325 -5.14 18.70 16.91
CA ILE A 325 -4.38 19.64 16.07
C ILE A 325 -3.02 19.05 15.69
N HIS A 326 -2.27 18.46 16.65
CA HIS A 326 -0.99 17.81 16.34
C HIS A 326 -1.14 16.67 15.34
N ARG A 327 -2.18 15.84 15.52
CA ARG A 327 -2.49 14.75 14.59
C ARG A 327 -2.81 15.28 13.18
N LEU A 328 -3.64 16.32 13.08
CA LEU A 328 -3.97 16.96 11.80
C LEU A 328 -2.74 17.58 11.14
N LEU A 329 -1.88 18.25 11.90
CA LEU A 329 -0.66 18.86 11.39
C LEU A 329 0.32 17.81 10.88
N GLN A 330 0.47 16.68 11.58
CA GLN A 330 1.26 15.54 11.12
C GLN A 330 0.70 14.96 9.83
N GLU A 331 -0.63 14.76 9.75
CA GLU A 331 -1.28 14.26 8.54
C GLU A 331 -1.08 15.22 7.36
N VAL A 332 -1.17 16.53 7.58
CA VAL A 332 -0.89 17.55 6.57
C VAL A 332 0.56 17.51 6.14
N LYS A 333 1.53 17.38 7.06
CA LYS A 333 2.95 17.27 6.73
C LYS A 333 3.24 16.02 5.88
N GLU A 334 2.69 14.86 6.27
CA GLU A 334 2.81 13.61 5.51
C GLU A 334 2.17 13.72 4.11
N LYS A 335 1.01 14.40 4.01
CA LYS A 335 0.36 14.66 2.71
C LYS A 335 1.21 15.62 1.86
N GLN A 336 1.78 16.67 2.45
CA GLN A 336 2.64 17.60 1.74
C GLN A 336 3.92 16.94 1.22
N GLN A 337 4.54 16.06 2.00
CA GLN A 337 5.70 15.28 1.53
C GLN A 337 5.31 14.37 0.36
N ARG A 338 4.18 13.66 0.46
CA ARG A 338 3.65 12.86 -0.65
C ARG A 338 3.35 13.68 -1.89
N GLU A 339 2.75 14.85 -1.75
CA GLU A 339 2.50 15.76 -2.86
C GLU A 339 3.80 16.26 -3.50
N LYS A 340 4.82 16.61 -2.71
CA LYS A 340 6.14 16.97 -3.24
C LYS A 340 6.76 15.81 -4.03
N HIS A 341 6.66 14.59 -3.51
CA HIS A 341 7.16 13.38 -4.18
C HIS A 341 6.41 13.13 -5.48
N ARG A 342 5.09 13.23 -5.46
CA ARG A 342 4.23 13.13 -6.65
C ARG A 342 4.60 14.18 -7.69
N LEU A 343 4.74 15.44 -7.30
CA LEU A 343 5.13 16.52 -8.20
C LEU A 343 6.54 16.31 -8.78
N SER A 344 7.48 15.79 -7.98
CA SER A 344 8.83 15.45 -8.46
C SER A 344 8.77 14.35 -9.53
N VAL A 345 8.01 13.29 -9.27
CA VAL A 345 7.79 12.19 -10.24
C VAL A 345 7.12 12.72 -11.50
N SER A 346 6.04 13.48 -11.37
CA SER A 346 5.33 14.06 -12.52
C SER A 346 6.19 15.04 -13.31
N ALA A 347 7.03 15.85 -12.65
CA ALA A 347 7.97 16.74 -13.31
C ALA A 347 9.01 15.94 -14.10
N ALA A 348 9.57 14.88 -13.51
CA ALA A 348 10.53 14.00 -14.19
C ALA A 348 9.88 13.28 -15.38
N VAL A 349 8.69 12.70 -15.22
CA VAL A 349 7.94 12.05 -16.31
C VAL A 349 7.63 13.05 -17.42
N ASN A 350 7.17 14.25 -17.08
CA ASN A 350 6.83 15.27 -18.06
C ASN A 350 8.05 15.75 -18.85
N GLU A 351 9.20 15.94 -18.20
CA GLU A 351 10.47 16.26 -18.86
C GLU A 351 10.85 15.18 -19.88
N HIS A 352 10.66 13.91 -19.54
CA HIS A 352 10.91 12.78 -20.46
C HIS A 352 9.94 12.73 -21.62
N THR A 353 8.65 12.95 -21.38
CA THR A 353 7.66 12.98 -22.47
C THR A 353 7.91 14.14 -23.42
N HIS A 354 8.29 15.30 -22.87
CA HIS A 354 8.59 16.48 -23.68
C HIS A 354 9.86 16.28 -24.51
N ALA A 355 10.93 15.74 -23.92
CA ALA A 355 12.15 15.42 -24.65
C ALA A 355 11.92 14.39 -25.77
N LYS A 356 11.12 13.34 -25.52
CA LYS A 356 10.75 12.35 -26.56
C LYS A 356 9.93 12.98 -27.69
N MET A 357 8.98 13.85 -27.36
CA MET A 357 8.15 14.54 -28.35
C MET A 357 9.00 15.44 -29.27
N VAL A 358 9.93 16.21 -28.70
CA VAL A 358 10.82 17.10 -29.46
C VAL A 358 11.84 16.29 -30.29
N MET A 359 12.40 15.21 -29.75
CA MET A 359 13.33 14.37 -30.51
C MET A 359 12.66 13.65 -31.68
N ASN A 360 11.41 13.20 -31.52
CA ASN A 360 10.68 12.56 -32.61
C ASN A 360 10.35 13.54 -33.74
N SER A 361 9.94 14.77 -33.42
CA SER A 361 9.68 15.80 -34.44
C SER A 361 10.96 16.29 -35.14
N LEU A 362 12.08 16.35 -34.42
CA LEU A 362 13.39 16.66 -35.00
C LEU A 362 13.86 15.55 -35.94
N PHE A 363 13.72 14.28 -35.54
CA PHE A 363 14.09 13.14 -36.39
C PHE A 363 13.22 13.07 -37.65
N GLU A 364 11.92 13.31 -37.51
CA GLU A 364 10.99 13.41 -38.63
C GLU A 364 11.40 14.52 -39.61
N THR A 365 11.75 15.70 -39.11
CA THR A 365 12.24 16.81 -39.94
C THR A 365 13.53 16.46 -40.67
N LEU A 366 14.51 15.86 -39.98
CA LEU A 366 15.75 15.41 -40.61
C LEU A 366 15.51 14.32 -41.67
N PHE A 367 14.57 13.41 -41.42
CA PHE A 367 14.18 12.37 -42.35
C PHE A 367 13.55 12.95 -43.62
N TYR A 368 12.67 13.95 -43.50
CA TYR A 368 12.12 14.66 -44.66
C TYR A 368 13.19 15.42 -45.46
N ILE A 369 14.15 16.05 -44.79
CA ILE A 369 15.28 16.70 -45.47
C ILE A 369 16.11 15.65 -46.23
N ALA A 370 16.39 14.49 -45.62
CA ALA A 370 17.15 13.42 -46.25
C ALA A 370 16.42 12.83 -47.47
N ILE A 371 15.11 12.58 -47.37
CA ILE A 371 14.30 12.12 -48.51
C ILE A 371 14.28 13.18 -49.62
N SER A 372 14.09 14.44 -49.27
CA SER A 372 14.06 15.55 -50.24
C SER A 372 15.42 15.68 -50.96
N ALA A 373 16.52 15.58 -50.21
CA ALA A 373 17.87 15.58 -50.78
C ALA A 373 18.10 14.37 -51.69
N TYR A 374 17.62 13.18 -51.31
CA TYR A 374 17.69 11.98 -52.13
C TYR A 374 16.87 12.10 -53.42
N GLN A 375 15.68 12.69 -53.36
CA GLN A 375 14.86 13.00 -54.55
C GLN A 375 15.59 13.97 -55.49
N VAL A 376 16.18 15.05 -54.97
CA VAL A 376 16.95 16.00 -55.78
C VAL A 376 18.18 15.33 -56.41
N TYR A 377 18.88 14.47 -55.65
CA TYR A 377 20.02 13.73 -56.14
C TYR A 377 19.65 12.77 -57.27
N THR A 378 18.57 12.00 -57.11
CA THR A 378 18.12 11.03 -58.12
C THR A 378 17.65 11.72 -59.40
N ILE A 379 16.91 12.83 -59.30
CA ILE A 379 16.52 13.64 -60.46
C ILE A 379 17.75 14.17 -61.19
N ARG A 380 18.74 14.74 -60.48
CA ARG A 380 19.99 15.21 -61.10
C ARG A 380 20.75 14.10 -61.79
N ARG A 381 20.86 12.93 -61.15
CA ARG A 381 21.54 11.76 -61.72
C ARG A 381 20.82 11.24 -62.96
N TRP A 382 19.48 11.30 -62.98
CA TRP A 382 18.67 10.91 -64.13
C TRP A 382 18.93 11.84 -65.32
N PHE A 383 18.95 13.16 -65.10
CA PHE A 383 19.28 14.13 -66.16
C PHE A 383 20.75 14.05 -66.64
N ALA A 384 21.69 13.68 -65.77
CA ALA A 384 23.10 13.55 -66.15
C ALA A 384 23.42 12.23 -66.89
N GLY A 385 22.61 11.18 -66.70
CA GLY A 385 22.90 9.83 -67.20
C GLY A 385 22.26 9.48 -68.55
N GLY A 386 21.39 10.32 -69.10
CA GLY A 386 20.72 10.08 -70.38
C GLY A 386 21.27 10.97 -71.50
N PRO A 387 21.86 10.42 -72.58
CA PRO A 387 22.01 11.13 -73.85
C PRO A 387 20.62 11.17 -74.53
N MET A 388 19.72 12.00 -74.02
CA MET A 388 18.34 12.15 -74.50
C MET A 388 18.06 13.59 -74.88
N LEU A 389 18.95 14.14 -75.72
CA LEU A 389 18.71 15.25 -76.66
C LEU A 389 19.78 15.10 -77.76
N GLY A 390 19.60 14.04 -78.56
CA GLY A 390 20.00 14.04 -79.96
C GLY A 390 18.86 14.57 -80.80
#